data_AF-A0A925STR8-F1
#
_entry.id   AF-A0A925STR8-F1
#
_cell.length_a   1.000
_cell.length_b   1.000
_cell.length_c   1.000
_cell.angle_alpha   90.00
_cell.angle_beta   90.00
_cell.angle_gamma   90.00
#
_symmetry.space_group_name_H-M   'P 1'
#
loop_
_entity.id
_entity.type
_entity.pdbx_description
1 polymer ?
#
loop_
_entity_poly.entity_id
_entity_poly.type
_entity_poly.pdbx_seq_one_letter_code
_entity_poly.pdbx_strand_id
1 'polypeptide(L)'
;MRTSGALCILLATAFGLAGCSSQEKALFKPAGVVQQPAAVVPKRQQQVSPLRSKVLSLLQKKNYRQAIELMNGRNREGLEREHILAINGLLEVGDDAFSLGDYAAAARAFKGVLGAYPVAPSLRERVSHDPKQIRSYLETCANRMMEQGLEEYRRGRLESAIGKWKGLLTFSPGHREAKKALNTATVQLQALQNLNKK
;
A
#
# COMPACT_ATOMS: atom_id res chain seq x y z
N MET A 1 6.72 2.58 -53.69
CA MET A 1 7.35 3.91 -53.49
C MET A 1 8.07 3.83 -52.14
N ARG A 2 9.39 3.58 -52.09
CA ARG A 2 10.50 4.58 -52.08
C ARG A 2 10.27 5.62 -50.97
N THR A 3 11.11 5.87 -49.95
CA THR A 3 12.57 5.72 -49.71
C THR A 3 12.84 5.88 -48.20
N SER A 4 13.70 5.08 -47.55
CA SER A 4 15.12 5.34 -47.19
C SER A 4 15.39 6.47 -46.18
N GLY A 5 16.21 6.17 -45.17
CA GLY A 5 16.86 7.17 -44.32
C GLY A 5 17.60 6.57 -43.12
N ALA A 6 18.77 5.97 -43.36
CA ALA A 6 19.75 5.62 -42.34
C ALA A 6 20.70 6.81 -42.11
N LEU A 7 21.17 7.03 -40.87
CA LEU A 7 22.43 7.75 -40.63
C LEU A 7 23.11 7.27 -39.35
N CYS A 8 24.23 6.58 -39.52
CA CYS A 8 25.25 6.31 -38.52
C CYS A 8 26.12 7.56 -38.30
N ILE A 9 26.44 7.91 -37.05
CA ILE A 9 27.71 8.58 -36.73
C ILE A 9 28.27 7.97 -35.44
N LEU A 10 29.40 7.27 -35.61
CA LEU A 10 30.35 6.88 -34.57
C LEU A 10 31.15 8.11 -34.14
N LEU A 11 31.49 8.22 -32.86
CA LEU A 11 32.71 8.91 -32.42
C LEU A 11 33.20 8.32 -31.10
N ALA A 12 34.32 7.61 -31.20
CA ALA A 12 35.13 7.15 -30.09
C ALA A 12 36.18 8.23 -29.76
N THR A 13 36.43 8.49 -28.48
CA THR A 13 37.67 9.12 -28.02
C THR A 13 38.13 8.46 -26.73
N ALA A 14 39.25 7.76 -26.83
CA ALA A 14 40.07 7.30 -25.72
C ALA A 14 41.34 8.19 -25.68
N PHE A 15 41.66 8.75 -24.53
CA PHE A 15 42.94 9.35 -24.12
C PHE A 15 42.77 9.69 -22.63
N GLY A 16 43.68 9.45 -21.68
CA GLY A 16 45.02 8.93 -21.69
C GLY A 16 45.65 9.22 -20.31
N LEU A 17 46.61 8.37 -19.95
CA LEU A 17 47.78 8.64 -19.11
C LEU A 17 47.66 8.72 -17.57
N ALA A 18 48.32 7.71 -16.99
CA ALA A 18 49.05 7.66 -15.74
C ALA A 18 49.63 8.98 -15.21
N GLY A 19 49.52 9.15 -13.90
CA GLY A 19 50.37 10.04 -13.10
C GLY A 19 50.76 9.34 -11.80
N CYS A 20 51.99 8.84 -11.74
CA CYS A 20 52.71 8.56 -10.49
C CYS A 20 53.45 9.84 -10.08
N SER A 21 53.32 10.27 -8.82
CA SER A 21 54.42 10.99 -8.15
C SER A 21 54.42 10.71 -6.64
N SER A 22 55.46 10.00 -6.22
CA SER A 22 56.34 10.24 -5.05
C SER A 22 56.21 11.64 -4.44
N GLN A 23 56.44 11.95 -3.17
CA GLN A 23 57.01 11.30 -1.98
C GLN A 23 57.22 12.48 -1.02
N GLU A 24 56.82 12.41 0.25
CA GLU A 24 57.59 13.14 1.28
C GLU A 24 57.41 12.55 2.68
N LYS A 25 58.56 12.24 3.26
CA LYS A 25 58.73 11.70 4.61
C LYS A 25 58.63 12.88 5.59
N ALA A 26 57.58 12.91 6.41
CA ALA A 26 57.60 13.67 7.64
C ALA A 26 57.87 12.70 8.81
N LEU A 27 59.06 12.86 9.38
CA LEU A 27 59.58 12.23 10.58
C LEU A 27 58.67 12.56 11.78
N PHE A 28 57.87 11.59 12.24
CA PHE A 28 57.11 11.70 13.49
C PHE A 28 57.62 10.67 14.50
N LYS A 29 58.11 11.17 15.64
CA LYS A 29 58.53 10.39 16.81
C LYS A 29 57.36 9.54 17.33
N PRO A 30 57.53 8.24 17.63
CA PRO A 30 56.50 7.47 18.30
C PRO A 30 56.58 7.73 19.81
N ALA A 31 55.64 8.51 20.35
CA ALA A 31 55.29 8.40 21.76
C ALA A 31 54.34 7.20 21.89
N GLY A 32 54.69 6.26 22.75
CA GLY A 32 53.96 5.01 22.95
C GLY A 32 52.49 5.24 23.26
N VAL A 33 51.63 4.96 22.28
CA VAL A 33 50.21 4.73 22.49
C VAL A 33 50.06 3.23 22.60
N VAL A 34 49.68 2.77 23.80
CA VAL A 34 49.18 1.42 24.02
C VAL A 34 48.00 1.21 23.07
N GLN A 35 48.22 0.47 21.98
CA GLN A 35 47.17 0.00 21.11
C GLN A 35 46.31 -1.00 21.91
N GLN A 36 45.23 -0.51 22.51
CA GLN A 36 44.08 -1.37 22.75
C GLN A 36 43.65 -1.92 21.39
N PRO A 37 43.54 -3.24 21.21
CA PRO A 37 43.03 -3.79 19.96
C PRO A 37 41.65 -3.16 19.73
N ALA A 38 41.52 -2.48 18.59
CA ALA A 38 40.26 -1.97 18.11
C ALA A 38 39.23 -3.08 18.29
N ALA A 39 38.27 -2.87 19.19
CA ALA A 39 37.14 -3.75 19.31
C ALA A 39 36.59 -3.90 17.89
N VAL A 40 36.66 -5.12 17.37
CA VAL A 40 35.96 -5.49 16.15
C VAL A 40 34.52 -5.14 16.44
N VAL A 41 34.06 -3.97 15.97
CA VAL A 41 32.65 -3.61 15.98
C VAL A 41 32.02 -4.76 15.22
N PRO A 42 31.24 -5.64 15.88
CA PRO A 42 30.68 -6.77 15.19
C PRO A 42 29.84 -6.16 14.07
N LYS A 43 30.15 -6.53 12.82
CA LYS A 43 29.20 -6.34 11.71
C LYS A 43 27.87 -6.77 12.29
N ARG A 44 26.94 -5.81 12.47
CA ARG A 44 25.61 -6.04 13.01
C ARG A 44 24.96 -7.06 12.08
N GLN A 45 25.19 -8.33 12.36
CA GLN A 45 24.66 -9.42 11.59
C GLN A 45 23.17 -9.17 11.58
N GLN A 46 22.61 -9.17 10.39
CA GLN A 46 21.20 -8.94 10.10
C GLN A 46 20.38 -10.09 10.70
N GLN A 47 20.39 -10.24 12.02
CA GLN A 47 19.49 -11.12 12.72
C GLN A 47 18.11 -10.50 12.50
N VAL A 48 17.35 -11.14 11.62
CA VAL A 48 15.98 -10.77 11.30
C VAL A 48 15.24 -10.73 12.63
N SER A 49 14.81 -9.53 13.06
CA SER A 49 14.11 -9.40 14.33
C SER A 49 12.86 -10.30 14.32
N PRO A 50 12.40 -10.80 15.47
CA PRO A 50 11.17 -11.60 15.53
C PRO A 50 9.99 -10.91 14.84
N LEU A 51 9.91 -9.57 14.95
CA LEU A 51 8.95 -8.74 14.23
C LEU A 51 9.11 -8.85 12.71
N ARG A 52 10.32 -8.62 12.18
CA ARG A 52 10.58 -8.71 10.73
C ARG A 52 10.26 -10.10 10.20
N SER A 53 10.62 -11.16 10.92
CA SER A 53 10.31 -12.54 10.54
C SER A 53 8.80 -12.76 10.39
N LYS A 54 8.01 -12.28 11.37
CA LYS A 54 6.54 -12.36 11.31
C LYS A 54 5.96 -11.53 10.16
N VAL A 55 6.48 -10.33 9.91
CA VAL A 55 6.08 -9.50 8.77
C VAL A 55 6.36 -10.22 7.45
N LEU A 56 7.56 -10.76 7.25
CA LEU A 56 7.93 -11.50 6.05
C LEU A 56 7.03 -12.72 5.83
N SER A 57 6.67 -13.44 6.91
CA SER A 57 5.72 -14.55 6.85
C SER A 57 4.33 -14.10 6.38
N LEU A 58 3.84 -12.95 6.86
CA LEU A 58 2.56 -12.38 6.42
C LEU A 58 2.61 -11.95 4.95
N LEU A 59 3.71 -11.33 4.51
CA LEU A 59 3.90 -10.94 3.11
C LEU A 59 3.92 -12.15 2.17
N GLN A 60 4.61 -13.23 2.54
CA GLN A 60 4.63 -14.47 1.76
C GLN A 60 3.23 -15.08 1.60
N LYS A 61 2.39 -14.96 2.65
CA LYS A 61 0.99 -15.41 2.63
C LYS A 61 0.04 -14.42 1.97
N LYS A 62 0.55 -13.32 1.40
CA LYS A 62 -0.23 -12.19 0.87
C LYS A 62 -1.20 -11.57 1.88
N ASN A 63 -0.93 -11.74 3.18
CA ASN A 63 -1.70 -11.14 4.27
C ASN A 63 -1.26 -9.69 4.51
N TYR A 64 -1.36 -8.87 3.46
CA TYR A 64 -0.80 -7.52 3.42
C TYR A 64 -1.39 -6.59 4.49
N ARG A 65 -2.70 -6.68 4.74
CA ARG A 65 -3.36 -5.89 5.79
C ARG A 65 -2.76 -6.17 7.17
N GLN A 66 -2.61 -7.43 7.54
CA GLN A 66 -2.04 -7.79 8.83
C GLN A 66 -0.55 -7.41 8.91
N ALA A 67 0.19 -7.50 7.80
CA ALA A 67 1.56 -7.02 7.75
C ALA A 67 1.64 -5.51 8.02
N ILE A 68 0.77 -4.71 7.40
CA ILE A 68 0.65 -3.27 7.63
C ILE A 68 0.31 -2.96 9.09
N GLU A 69 -0.69 -3.64 9.65
CA GLU A 69 -1.12 -3.47 11.05
C GLU A 69 0.02 -3.76 12.02
N LEU A 70 0.82 -4.80 11.75
CA LEU A 70 1.97 -5.17 12.55
C LEU A 70 3.13 -4.13 12.49
N MET A 71 3.23 -3.38 11.39
CA MET A 71 4.23 -2.33 11.15
C MET A 71 3.72 -0.91 11.48
N ASN A 72 2.73 -0.77 12.37
CA ASN A 72 2.20 0.54 12.74
C ASN A 72 3.11 1.30 13.74
N GLY A 73 3.02 2.64 13.72
CA GLY A 73 3.76 3.50 14.65
C GLY A 73 5.28 3.26 14.65
N ARG A 74 5.85 3.05 15.84
CA ARG A 74 7.29 2.82 16.05
C ARG A 74 7.80 1.48 15.50
N ASN A 75 6.91 0.52 15.26
CA ASN A 75 7.29 -0.80 14.73
C ASN A 75 7.71 -0.75 13.26
N ARG A 76 7.57 0.40 12.59
CA ARG A 76 7.93 0.58 11.18
C ARG A 76 9.42 0.81 10.94
N GLU A 77 10.16 1.26 11.94
CA GLU A 77 11.57 1.66 11.76
C GLU A 77 12.42 0.49 11.24
N GLY A 78 13.08 0.71 10.10
CA GLY A 78 13.86 -0.32 9.42
C GLY A 78 13.02 -1.32 8.63
N LEU A 79 11.69 -1.21 8.59
CA LEU A 79 10.79 -2.04 7.79
C LEU A 79 10.19 -1.30 6.60
N GLU A 80 10.84 -0.24 6.11
CA GLU A 80 10.32 0.61 5.05
C GLU A 80 10.10 -0.17 3.75
N ARG A 81 10.97 -1.14 3.46
CA ARG A 81 10.84 -1.99 2.27
C ARG A 81 9.61 -2.90 2.38
N GLU A 82 9.46 -3.59 3.50
CA GLU A 82 8.36 -4.49 3.80
C GLU A 82 7.02 -3.73 3.84
N HIS A 83 7.03 -2.52 4.38
CA HIS A 83 5.86 -1.65 4.43
C HIS A 83 5.40 -1.25 3.02
N ILE A 84 6.32 -0.86 2.14
CA ILE A 84 5.98 -0.56 0.75
C ILE A 84 5.49 -1.79 -0.01
N LEU A 85 6.11 -2.96 0.21
CA LEU A 85 5.65 -4.21 -0.37
C LEU A 85 4.21 -4.55 0.08
N ALA A 86 3.92 -4.37 1.37
CA ALA A 86 2.58 -4.60 1.91
C ALA A 86 1.56 -3.63 1.31
N ILE A 87 1.90 -2.35 1.17
CA ILE A 87 1.01 -1.35 0.59
C ILE A 87 0.71 -1.67 -0.88
N ASN A 88 1.73 -1.95 -1.70
CA ASN A 88 1.53 -2.25 -3.11
C ASN A 88 0.79 -3.57 -3.31
N GLY A 89 1.04 -4.58 -2.47
CA GLY A 89 0.26 -5.82 -2.49
C GLY A 89 -1.21 -5.60 -2.08
N LEU A 90 -1.48 -4.72 -1.10
CA LEU A 90 -2.85 -4.37 -0.74
C LEU A 90 -3.54 -3.54 -1.82
N LEU A 91 -2.80 -2.72 -2.57
CA LEU A 91 -3.31 -2.02 -3.77
C LEU A 91 -3.72 -3.03 -4.84
N GLU A 92 -2.88 -4.01 -5.15
CA GLU A 92 -3.19 -5.09 -6.11
C GLU A 92 -4.47 -5.83 -5.72
N VAL A 93 -4.64 -6.19 -4.42
CA VAL A 93 -5.89 -6.78 -3.91
C VAL A 93 -7.09 -5.86 -4.13
N GLY A 94 -6.91 -4.55 -3.96
CA GLY A 94 -7.94 -3.55 -4.20
C GLY A 94 -8.33 -3.47 -5.68
N ASP A 95 -7.34 -3.42 -6.56
CA ASP A 95 -7.50 -3.34 -8.02
C ASP A 95 -8.19 -4.60 -8.57
N ASP A 96 -7.75 -5.79 -8.13
CA ASP A 96 -8.36 -7.07 -8.49
C ASP A 96 -9.83 -7.11 -8.07
N ALA A 97 -10.12 -6.79 -6.81
CA ALA A 97 -11.50 -6.75 -6.30
C ALA A 97 -12.36 -5.71 -7.05
N PHE A 98 -11.78 -4.56 -7.40
CA PHE A 98 -12.45 -3.52 -8.16
C PHE A 98 -12.81 -3.99 -9.56
N SER A 99 -11.89 -4.67 -10.24
CA SER A 99 -12.09 -5.22 -11.58
C SER A 99 -13.16 -6.31 -11.61
N LEU A 100 -13.27 -7.10 -10.53
CA LEU A 100 -14.29 -8.14 -10.35
C LEU A 100 -15.65 -7.58 -9.90
N GLY A 101 -15.75 -6.26 -9.64
CA GLY A 101 -16.97 -5.63 -9.14
C GLY A 101 -17.28 -5.91 -7.67
N ASP A 102 -16.33 -6.50 -6.91
CA ASP A 102 -16.42 -6.57 -5.44
C ASP A 102 -15.95 -5.25 -4.83
N TYR A 103 -16.79 -4.23 -4.99
CA TYR A 103 -16.54 -2.88 -4.50
C TYR A 103 -16.40 -2.81 -2.97
N ALA A 104 -16.96 -3.78 -2.24
CA ALA A 104 -16.81 -3.83 -0.79
C ALA A 104 -15.39 -4.28 -0.40
N ALA A 105 -14.87 -5.33 -1.04
CA ALA A 105 -13.49 -5.76 -0.84
C ALA A 105 -12.49 -4.71 -1.34
N ALA A 106 -12.72 -4.14 -2.52
CA ALA A 106 -11.89 -3.08 -3.08
C ALA A 106 -11.80 -1.88 -2.13
N ALA A 107 -12.95 -1.35 -1.68
CA ALA A 107 -12.97 -0.20 -0.77
C ALA A 107 -12.26 -0.50 0.57
N ARG A 108 -12.40 -1.71 1.11
CA ARG A 108 -11.66 -2.13 2.31
C ARG A 108 -10.15 -2.08 2.08
N ALA A 109 -9.67 -2.57 0.94
CA ALA A 109 -8.25 -2.55 0.60
C ALA A 109 -7.73 -1.11 0.44
N PHE A 110 -8.38 -0.31 -0.39
CA PHE A 110 -8.03 1.09 -0.62
C PHE A 110 -8.06 1.95 0.64
N LYS A 111 -9.04 1.75 1.52
CA LYS A 111 -9.10 2.43 2.82
C LYS A 111 -7.91 2.04 3.71
N GLY A 112 -7.53 0.77 3.71
CA GLY A 112 -6.35 0.28 4.42
C GLY A 112 -5.07 0.93 3.91
N VAL A 113 -4.93 1.07 2.59
CA VAL A 113 -3.78 1.75 1.98
C VAL A 113 -3.73 3.23 2.39
N LEU A 114 -4.85 3.96 2.33
CA LEU A 114 -4.87 5.37 2.75
C LEU A 114 -4.48 5.55 4.22
N GLY A 115 -4.89 4.64 5.10
CA GLY A 115 -4.52 4.67 6.52
C GLY A 115 -3.04 4.35 6.76
N ALA A 116 -2.41 3.60 5.85
CA ALA A 116 -1.00 3.21 5.94
C ALA A 116 -0.07 4.08 5.10
N TYR A 117 -0.61 5.01 4.31
CA TYR A 117 0.13 5.70 3.25
C TYR A 117 1.41 6.36 3.79
N PRO A 118 2.58 6.23 3.11
CA PRO A 118 3.83 6.76 3.64
C PRO A 118 3.81 8.29 3.74
N VAL A 119 4.30 8.82 4.86
CA VAL A 119 4.44 10.28 5.06
C VAL A 119 5.67 10.80 4.31
N ALA A 120 6.79 10.07 4.39
CA ALA A 120 8.06 10.42 3.77
C ALA A 120 7.94 10.47 2.23
N PRO A 121 8.29 11.59 1.57
CA PRO A 121 8.18 11.74 0.11
C PRO A 121 8.88 10.62 -0.68
N SER A 122 10.10 10.26 -0.30
CA SER A 122 10.90 9.21 -0.94
C SER A 122 10.23 7.81 -0.91
N LEU A 123 9.37 7.57 0.08
CA LEU A 123 8.60 6.34 0.15
C LEU A 123 7.31 6.41 -0.67
N ARG A 124 6.73 7.61 -0.84
CA ARG A 124 5.52 7.81 -1.63
C ARG A 124 5.75 7.53 -3.11
N GLU A 125 6.92 7.88 -3.63
CA GLU A 125 7.33 7.60 -5.02
C GLU A 125 7.41 6.10 -5.35
N ARG A 126 7.44 5.25 -4.31
CA ARG A 126 7.52 3.79 -4.45
C ARG A 126 6.16 3.10 -4.32
N VAL A 127 5.09 3.86 -4.08
CA VAL A 127 3.72 3.34 -4.02
C VAL A 127 3.09 3.46 -5.41
N SER A 128 2.44 2.39 -5.89
CA SER A 128 1.93 2.34 -7.27
C SER A 128 0.79 3.32 -7.57
N HIS A 129 0.08 3.77 -6.53
CA HIS A 129 -1.07 4.67 -6.64
C HIS A 129 -0.90 5.87 -5.72
N ASP A 130 -1.17 7.07 -6.24
CA ASP A 130 -1.20 8.26 -5.40
C ASP A 130 -2.50 8.34 -4.56
N PRO A 131 -2.53 9.11 -3.45
CA PRO A 131 -3.70 9.18 -2.58
C PRO A 131 -4.97 9.76 -3.23
N LYS A 132 -4.82 10.61 -4.26
CA LYS A 132 -5.95 11.17 -5.00
C LYS A 132 -6.59 10.09 -5.86
N GLN A 133 -5.79 9.26 -6.53
CA GLN A 133 -6.28 8.12 -7.30
C GLN A 133 -7.03 7.11 -6.39
N ILE A 134 -6.44 6.77 -5.24
CA ILE A 134 -7.08 5.84 -4.28
C ILE A 134 -8.42 6.40 -3.76
N ARG A 135 -8.51 7.71 -3.54
CA ARG A 135 -9.76 8.37 -3.16
C ARG A 135 -10.82 8.31 -4.26
N SER A 136 -10.43 8.45 -5.53
CA SER A 136 -11.33 8.31 -6.67
C SER A 136 -11.88 6.88 -6.81
N TYR A 137 -11.06 5.86 -6.57
CA TYR A 137 -11.55 4.48 -6.51
C TYR A 137 -12.54 4.25 -5.36
N LEU A 138 -12.29 4.82 -4.18
CA LEU A 138 -13.22 4.74 -3.04
C LEU A 138 -14.57 5.40 -3.34
N GLU A 139 -14.56 6.56 -3.99
CA GLU A 139 -15.78 7.24 -4.44
C GLU A 139 -16.54 6.36 -5.44
N THR A 140 -15.83 5.77 -6.41
CA THR A 140 -16.43 4.85 -7.38
C THR A 140 -17.03 3.63 -6.70
N CYS A 141 -16.33 3.04 -5.71
CA CYS A 141 -16.86 1.93 -4.92
C CYS A 141 -18.14 2.33 -4.18
N ALA A 142 -18.18 3.53 -3.57
CA ALA A 142 -19.37 4.03 -2.89
C ALA A 142 -20.55 4.16 -3.86
N ASN A 143 -20.35 4.79 -5.01
CA ASN A 143 -21.40 4.98 -6.03
C ASN A 143 -21.94 3.63 -6.52
N ARG A 144 -21.05 2.69 -6.85
CA ARG A 144 -21.44 1.35 -7.30
C ARG A 144 -22.17 0.53 -6.25
N MET A 145 -21.75 0.60 -4.98
CA MET A 145 -22.47 -0.07 -3.90
C MET A 145 -23.83 0.56 -3.63
N MET A 146 -23.96 1.88 -3.79
CA MET A 146 -25.24 2.56 -3.70
C MET A 146 -26.20 2.08 -4.81
N GLU A 147 -25.72 2.03 -6.06
CA GLU A 147 -26.45 1.49 -7.22
C GLU A 147 -26.90 0.04 -7.00
N GLN A 148 -25.98 -0.83 -6.56
CA GLN A 148 -26.30 -2.22 -6.23
C GLN A 148 -27.38 -2.32 -5.16
N GLY A 149 -27.29 -1.54 -4.08
CA GLY A 149 -28.30 -1.53 -3.03
C GLY A 149 -29.68 -1.09 -3.53
N LEU A 150 -29.73 -0.08 -4.41
CA LEU A 150 -30.99 0.36 -5.03
C LEU A 150 -31.59 -0.71 -5.95
N GLU A 151 -30.77 -1.45 -6.69
CA GLU A 151 -31.23 -2.53 -7.55
C GLU A 151 -31.84 -3.68 -6.75
N GLU A 152 -31.16 -4.10 -5.68
CA GLU A 152 -31.68 -5.11 -4.75
C GLU A 152 -33.00 -4.66 -4.11
N TYR A 153 -33.08 -3.39 -3.70
CA TYR A 153 -34.27 -2.81 -3.12
C TYR A 153 -35.46 -2.83 -4.08
N ARG A 154 -35.27 -2.42 -5.35
CA ARG A 154 -36.32 -2.45 -6.38
C ARG A 154 -36.85 -3.85 -6.66
N ARG A 155 -36.00 -4.87 -6.50
CA ARG A 155 -36.37 -6.28 -6.64
C ARG A 155 -36.99 -6.87 -5.36
N GLY A 156 -37.28 -6.05 -4.35
CA GLY A 156 -37.85 -6.47 -3.08
C GLY A 156 -36.89 -7.23 -2.16
N ARG A 157 -35.60 -7.34 -2.52
CA ARG A 157 -34.58 -8.05 -1.74
C ARG A 157 -34.00 -7.14 -0.65
N LEU A 158 -34.82 -6.85 0.35
CA LEU A 158 -34.51 -5.86 1.38
C LEU A 158 -33.26 -6.22 2.20
N GLU A 159 -33.06 -7.48 2.60
CA GLU A 159 -31.85 -7.87 3.34
C GLU A 159 -30.57 -7.62 2.54
N SER A 160 -30.60 -7.94 1.25
CA SER A 160 -29.48 -7.75 0.33
C SER A 160 -29.16 -6.25 0.16
N ALA A 161 -30.19 -5.43 -0.08
CA ALA A 161 -30.05 -3.97 -0.17
C ALA A 161 -29.43 -3.37 1.11
N ILE A 162 -29.95 -3.77 2.27
CA ILE A 162 -29.43 -3.38 3.60
C ILE A 162 -27.96 -3.78 3.74
N GLY A 163 -27.59 -4.99 3.30
CA GLY A 163 -26.21 -5.46 3.31
C GLY A 163 -25.27 -4.56 2.49
N LYS A 164 -25.69 -4.16 1.28
CA LYS A 164 -24.91 -3.26 0.41
C LYS A 164 -24.69 -1.89 1.06
N TRP A 165 -25.74 -1.25 1.58
CA TRP A 165 -25.58 0.07 2.21
C TRP A 165 -24.82 0.03 3.54
N LYS A 166 -24.99 -1.02 4.35
CA LYS A 166 -24.15 -1.24 5.54
C LYS A 166 -22.68 -1.37 5.14
N GLY A 167 -22.38 -2.17 4.12
CA GLY A 167 -21.03 -2.33 3.58
C GLY A 167 -20.43 -1.00 3.12
N LEU A 168 -21.18 -0.20 2.37
CA LEU A 168 -20.78 1.14 1.92
C LEU A 168 -20.40 2.03 3.13
N LEU A 169 -21.27 2.06 4.15
CA LEU A 169 -21.09 2.92 5.31
C LEU A 169 -19.87 2.55 6.18
N THR A 170 -19.29 1.35 6.00
CA THR A 170 -18.05 0.98 6.70
C THR A 170 -16.84 1.82 6.29
N PHE A 171 -16.81 2.31 5.04
CA PHE A 171 -15.69 3.12 4.52
C PHE A 171 -16.10 4.54 4.16
N SER A 172 -17.40 4.79 3.95
CA SER A 172 -17.96 6.14 3.74
C SER A 172 -19.06 6.44 4.78
N PRO A 173 -18.71 6.62 6.06
CA PRO A 173 -19.69 6.86 7.13
C PRO A 173 -20.45 8.18 6.98
N GLY A 174 -20.02 9.08 6.09
CA GLY A 174 -20.69 10.35 5.78
C GLY A 174 -21.75 10.26 4.69
N HIS A 175 -21.90 9.13 3.98
CA HIS A 175 -22.78 9.03 2.82
C HIS A 175 -24.26 9.14 3.20
N ARG A 176 -24.90 10.26 2.83
CA ARG A 176 -26.23 10.64 3.32
C ARG A 176 -27.34 9.77 2.73
N GLU A 177 -27.23 9.48 1.44
CA GLU A 177 -28.20 8.70 0.66
C GLU A 177 -28.23 7.24 1.16
N ALA A 178 -27.06 6.62 1.36
CA ALA A 178 -26.96 5.27 1.90
C ALA A 178 -27.58 5.16 3.31
N LYS A 179 -27.38 6.16 4.18
CA LYS A 179 -28.03 6.18 5.51
C LYS A 179 -29.56 6.24 5.41
N LYS A 180 -30.09 7.11 4.56
CA LYS A 180 -31.53 7.24 4.34
C LYS A 180 -32.12 5.93 3.80
N ALA A 181 -31.50 5.38 2.76
CA ALA A 181 -31.96 4.15 2.13
C ALA A 181 -31.91 2.95 3.09
N LEU A 182 -30.84 2.83 3.87
CA LEU A 182 -30.71 1.84 4.93
C LEU A 182 -31.84 1.94 5.96
N ASN A 183 -32.16 3.15 6.42
CA ASN A 183 -33.25 3.36 7.38
C ASN A 183 -34.61 2.93 6.78
N THR A 184 -34.93 3.40 5.56
CA THR A 184 -36.17 3.06 4.87
C THR A 184 -36.34 1.55 4.70
N ALA A 185 -35.34 0.86 4.16
CA ALA A 185 -35.44 -0.58 3.95
C ALA A 185 -35.49 -1.38 5.25
N THR A 186 -34.82 -0.91 6.31
CA THR A 186 -34.88 -1.57 7.62
C THR A 186 -36.29 -1.49 8.21
N VAL A 187 -36.93 -0.32 8.17
CA VAL A 187 -38.32 -0.14 8.63
C VAL A 187 -39.27 -1.02 7.82
N GLN A 188 -39.13 -1.05 6.49
CA GLN A 188 -39.97 -1.88 5.63
C GLN A 188 -39.80 -3.37 5.91
N LEU A 189 -38.56 -3.84 6.07
CA LEU A 189 -38.28 -5.25 6.39
C LEU A 189 -38.91 -5.65 7.73
N GLN A 190 -38.80 -4.80 8.76
CA GLN A 190 -39.44 -5.04 10.06
C GLN A 190 -40.97 -5.11 9.95
N ALA A 191 -41.59 -4.23 9.16
CA ALA A 191 -43.03 -4.27 8.93
C ALA A 191 -43.47 -5.59 8.28
N LEU A 192 -42.76 -6.06 7.25
CA LEU A 192 -43.04 -7.34 6.60
C LEU A 192 -42.87 -8.53 7.56
N GLN A 193 -41.83 -8.53 8.38
CA GLN A 193 -41.62 -9.56 9.39
C GLN A 193 -42.72 -9.61 10.44
N ASN A 194 -43.28 -8.46 10.81
CA ASN A 194 -44.39 -8.39 11.77
C ASN A 194 -45.72 -8.83 11.17
N LEU A 195 -45.93 -8.62 9.86
CA LEU A 195 -47.10 -9.14 9.15
C LEU A 195 -47.06 -10.67 9.05
N ASN A 196 -45.90 -11.26 8.79
CA ASN A 196 -45.74 -12.71 8.64
C ASN A 196 -45.79 -13.50 9.97
N LYS A 197 -45.86 -12.82 11.12
CA LYS A 197 -45.95 -13.43 12.46
C LYS A 197 -47.37 -13.49 13.01
N LYS A 198 -48.34 -12.87 12.31
CA LYS A 198 -49.76 -12.91 12.65
C LYS A 198 -50.46 -13.98 11.83
#